data_AF-A0A2N3C4L5-F1
#
_entry.id   AF-A0A2N3C4L5-F1
#
_cell.length_a   1.000
_cell.length_b   1.000
_cell.length_c   1.000
_cell.angle_alpha   90.00
_cell.angle_beta   90.00
_cell.angle_gamma   90.00
#
_symmetry.space_group_name_H-M   'P 1'
#
loop_
_entity.id
_entity.type
_entity.pdbx_description
1 polymer ?
#
loop_
_entity_poly.entity_id
_entity_poly.type
_entity_poly.pdbx_seq_one_letter_code
_entity_poly.pdbx_strand_id
1 'polypeptide(L)'
;MFRRSPRRLALIAAALAAAFALPASGQVWEPGDPPRETAGAHGIDTETDGLTVPDAPPDTTAAPAQTRAADPAPMDDASDFLCARAPEGKTSPVPAPFDGWLVRVCAPQGQALVPVLGEAWVAHGSADPVSILAMPPGAVPPPSAGAFDARYDIRFDAFEGGKMEGERLTRAAALIETASGGSEVPPYDAAWQLDAVSNVGGIRYNLFFYVKGERPDRIIACLDQCRQALYLDVLRGAEAKEVLGR
;
A
#
# COMPACT_ATOMS: atom_id res chain seq x y z
N MET A 1 -55.06 23.43 -16.49
CA MET A 1 -55.03 22.05 -15.97
C MET A 1 -54.21 21.19 -16.91
N PHE A 2 -53.02 20.77 -16.46
CA PHE A 2 -51.98 20.13 -17.28
C PHE A 2 -52.35 18.69 -17.65
N ARG A 3 -52.37 18.42 -18.97
CA ARG A 3 -52.40 17.07 -19.56
C ARG A 3 -51.07 16.36 -19.29
N ARG A 4 -51.11 15.18 -18.67
CA ARG A 4 -49.95 14.30 -18.49
C ARG A 4 -49.59 13.64 -19.82
N SER A 5 -48.37 13.87 -20.31
CA SER A 5 -47.81 13.29 -21.54
C SER A 5 -46.96 12.05 -21.22
N PRO A 6 -47.12 10.93 -21.94
CA PRO A 6 -46.48 9.64 -21.66
C PRO A 6 -45.08 9.56 -22.32
N ARG A 7 -44.12 10.35 -21.82
CA ARG A 7 -42.75 10.40 -22.39
C ARG A 7 -41.61 10.27 -21.37
N ARG A 8 -41.89 9.76 -20.16
CA ARG A 8 -40.88 9.67 -19.07
C ARG A 8 -40.51 8.26 -18.62
N LEU A 9 -40.72 7.23 -19.44
CA LEU A 9 -40.43 5.84 -19.06
C LEU A 9 -39.61 5.04 -20.09
N ALA A 10 -38.89 5.71 -21.00
CA ALA A 10 -38.08 5.06 -22.02
C ALA A 10 -36.62 5.58 -22.08
N LEU A 11 -36.03 5.96 -20.94
CA LEU A 11 -34.65 6.47 -20.85
C LEU A 11 -33.86 5.91 -19.65
N ILE A 12 -34.19 4.71 -19.18
CA ILE A 12 -33.43 4.00 -18.12
C ILE A 12 -32.84 2.67 -18.62
N ALA A 13 -33.15 2.23 -19.84
CA ALA A 13 -32.70 0.93 -20.37
C ALA A 13 -31.64 1.01 -21.50
N ALA A 14 -30.97 2.16 -21.69
CA ALA A 14 -29.96 2.34 -22.73
C ALA A 14 -28.64 2.97 -22.23
N ALA A 15 -28.34 2.86 -20.93
CA ALA A 15 -27.07 3.29 -20.33
C ALA A 15 -26.17 2.12 -19.89
N LEU A 16 -26.48 0.88 -20.32
CA LEU A 16 -25.79 -0.34 -19.88
C LEU A 16 -25.12 -1.13 -21.02
N ALA A 17 -24.97 -0.54 -22.21
CA ALA A 17 -24.37 -1.22 -23.36
C ALA A 17 -23.38 -0.34 -24.16
N ALA A 18 -22.71 0.61 -23.51
CA ALA A 18 -21.64 1.41 -24.12
C ALA A 18 -20.31 1.36 -23.33
N ALA A 19 -20.14 0.34 -22.46
CA ALA A 19 -18.89 0.13 -21.71
C ALA A 19 -17.88 -0.80 -22.44
N PHE A 20 -18.16 -1.20 -23.68
CA PHE A 20 -17.28 -2.07 -24.47
C PHE A 20 -16.92 -1.43 -25.82
N ALA A 21 -16.14 -0.34 -25.76
CA ALA A 21 -15.29 0.11 -26.84
C ALA A 21 -14.28 1.14 -26.29
N LEU A 22 -13.35 0.70 -25.43
CA LEU A 22 -12.15 1.49 -25.17
C LEU A 22 -11.10 1.15 -26.23
N PRO A 23 -10.57 2.14 -26.97
CA PRO A 23 -9.42 1.91 -27.83
C PRO A 23 -8.21 1.54 -26.96
N ALA A 24 -7.47 0.54 -27.41
CA ALA A 24 -6.17 0.19 -26.87
C ALA A 24 -5.19 1.36 -27.08
N SER A 25 -4.94 2.17 -26.06
CA SER A 25 -3.75 3.04 -25.98
C SER A 25 -3.52 3.52 -24.54
N GLY A 26 -2.40 3.12 -23.94
CA GLY A 26 -1.99 3.55 -22.61
C GLY A 26 -1.08 2.55 -21.90
N GLN A 27 -0.04 2.05 -22.58
CA GLN A 27 1.01 1.23 -21.95
C GLN A 27 2.16 2.15 -21.52
N VAL A 28 2.61 2.13 -20.25
CA VAL A 28 3.89 2.74 -19.82
C VAL A 28 4.56 1.98 -18.64
N TRP A 29 5.38 1.00 -19.01
CA TRP A 29 6.77 0.64 -18.65
C TRP A 29 7.43 0.84 -17.27
N GLU A 30 8.17 -0.20 -16.86
CA GLU A 30 9.20 -0.26 -15.79
C GLU A 30 10.61 -0.58 -16.37
N PRO A 31 11.72 -0.20 -15.70
CA PRO A 31 13.06 -0.62 -16.11
C PRO A 31 13.35 -2.10 -15.73
N GLY A 32 13.32 -3.02 -16.73
CA GLY A 32 13.74 -4.42 -16.56
C GLY A 32 13.06 -5.49 -17.44
N ASP A 33 12.17 -5.17 -18.38
CA ASP A 33 11.30 -6.18 -19.01
C ASP A 33 12.02 -7.21 -19.93
N PRO A 34 11.70 -8.52 -19.84
CA PRO A 34 12.12 -9.53 -20.81
C PRO A 34 11.32 -9.46 -22.13
N PRO A 35 11.86 -10.00 -23.27
CA PRO A 35 11.20 -9.88 -24.57
C PRO A 35 9.91 -10.72 -24.64
N ARG A 36 8.88 -10.14 -25.25
CA ARG A 36 7.57 -10.77 -25.45
C ARG A 36 7.64 -11.86 -26.52
N GLU A 37 7.32 -13.10 -26.15
CA GLU A 37 6.85 -14.13 -27.07
C GLU A 37 5.33 -14.34 -26.93
N THR A 38 4.73 -14.60 -28.08
CA THR A 38 3.32 -14.52 -28.45
C THR A 38 2.43 -15.53 -27.74
N ALA A 39 1.21 -15.09 -27.41
CA ALA A 39 0.08 -15.96 -27.16
C ALA A 39 -0.15 -16.90 -28.37
N GLY A 40 0.13 -18.18 -28.17
CA GLY A 40 -0.27 -19.30 -29.02
C GLY A 40 -0.96 -20.33 -28.13
N ALA A 41 -2.15 -20.73 -28.55
CA ALA A 41 -3.07 -21.63 -27.86
C ALA A 41 -2.57 -23.09 -27.79
N HIS A 42 -3.41 -23.93 -27.16
CA HIS A 42 -3.36 -25.40 -27.00
C HIS A 42 -2.59 -25.86 -25.75
N GLY A 43 -3.06 -26.78 -24.92
CA GLY A 43 -4.20 -27.69 -24.93
C GLY A 43 -4.17 -28.49 -23.61
N ILE A 44 -5.25 -29.22 -23.39
CA ILE A 44 -5.61 -30.04 -22.22
C ILE A 44 -4.65 -31.25 -22.11
N ASP A 45 -4.52 -31.86 -20.92
CA ASP A 45 -4.59 -33.32 -20.64
C ASP A 45 -4.00 -33.64 -19.23
N THR A 46 -4.85 -33.87 -18.22
CA THR A 46 -5.17 -35.17 -17.60
C THR A 46 -4.13 -36.28 -17.77
N GLU A 47 -3.43 -36.64 -16.69
CA GLU A 47 -2.90 -38.01 -16.52
C GLU A 47 -2.90 -38.41 -15.03
N THR A 48 -3.65 -39.47 -14.74
CA THR A 48 -3.62 -40.29 -13.52
C THR A 48 -2.65 -41.45 -13.73
N ASP A 49 -1.68 -41.60 -12.84
CA ASP A 49 -1.03 -42.85 -12.43
C ASP A 49 0.00 -42.45 -11.35
N GLY A 50 0.35 -43.19 -10.31
CA GLY A 50 0.20 -44.59 -9.96
C GLY A 50 1.21 -44.83 -8.82
N LEU A 51 0.81 -45.60 -7.81
CA LEU A 51 1.53 -46.07 -6.62
C LEU A 51 3.06 -45.84 -6.50
N THR A 52 3.52 -45.43 -5.31
CA THR A 52 4.23 -46.35 -4.39
C THR A 52 4.47 -45.73 -3.01
N VAL A 53 3.97 -46.40 -1.97
CA VAL A 53 4.29 -46.17 -0.55
C VAL A 53 5.41 -47.14 -0.17
N PRO A 54 6.52 -46.68 0.42
CA PRO A 54 7.41 -47.55 1.18
C PRO A 54 7.11 -47.48 2.68
N ASP A 55 6.75 -48.63 3.26
CA ASP A 55 6.72 -48.88 4.70
C ASP A 55 8.06 -48.55 5.37
N ALA A 56 8.01 -47.81 6.49
CA ALA A 56 9.13 -47.64 7.42
C ALA A 56 8.72 -48.11 8.83
N PRO A 57 9.56 -48.88 9.54
CA PRO A 57 9.22 -49.53 10.82
C PRO A 57 9.22 -48.54 12.02
N PRO A 58 8.57 -48.90 13.16
CA PRO A 58 8.31 -47.95 14.24
C PRO A 58 9.45 -47.85 15.27
N ASP A 59 9.30 -46.82 16.11
CA ASP A 59 9.94 -46.55 17.40
C ASP A 59 11.29 -45.82 17.41
N THR A 60 11.26 -44.53 17.78
CA THR A 60 11.76 -44.08 19.10
C THR A 60 11.15 -42.71 19.45
N THR A 61 10.29 -42.69 20.46
CA THR A 61 9.72 -41.48 21.08
C THR A 61 10.82 -40.71 21.81
N ALA A 62 11.23 -39.56 21.26
CA ALA A 62 11.90 -38.50 22.02
C ALA A 62 10.95 -37.30 22.07
N ALA A 63 10.49 -36.94 23.27
CA ALA A 63 9.66 -35.77 23.47
C ALA A 63 10.45 -34.51 23.04
N PRO A 64 9.90 -33.63 22.19
CA PRO A 64 10.54 -32.35 21.92
C PRO A 64 10.55 -31.55 23.23
N ALA A 65 11.74 -31.14 23.66
CA ALA A 65 11.91 -30.16 24.70
C ALA A 65 11.12 -28.91 24.28
N GLN A 66 10.01 -28.63 24.98
CA GLN A 66 9.27 -27.40 24.80
C GLN A 66 10.21 -26.25 25.17
N THR A 67 10.82 -25.62 24.17
CA THR A 67 11.39 -24.29 24.34
C THR A 67 10.21 -23.40 24.72
N ARG A 68 10.17 -23.03 26.00
CA ARG A 68 9.22 -22.06 26.54
C ARG A 68 9.24 -20.86 25.60
N ALA A 69 8.13 -20.61 24.91
CA ALA A 69 7.94 -19.36 24.20
C ALA A 69 8.28 -18.24 25.19
N ALA A 70 9.23 -17.39 24.83
CA ALA A 70 9.54 -16.23 25.64
C ALA A 70 8.24 -15.45 25.83
N ASP A 71 7.95 -15.07 27.08
CA ASP A 71 6.84 -14.19 27.38
C ASP A 71 6.91 -12.97 26.44
N PRO A 72 5.81 -12.55 25.82
CA PRO A 72 5.81 -11.36 24.97
C PRO A 72 6.34 -10.19 25.80
N ALA A 73 7.44 -9.60 25.33
CA ALA A 73 8.06 -8.47 26.00
C ALA A 73 7.00 -7.36 26.20
N PRO A 74 6.98 -6.71 27.38
CA PRO A 74 6.02 -5.64 27.63
C PRO A 74 6.16 -4.54 26.57
N MET A 75 5.02 -4.09 26.05
CA MET A 75 4.86 -3.12 24.95
C MET A 75 5.34 -1.68 25.25
N ASP A 76 6.13 -1.45 26.30
CA ASP A 76 6.38 -0.11 26.85
C ASP A 76 7.82 0.38 26.65
N ASP A 77 8.38 0.16 25.48
CA ASP A 77 9.65 0.78 25.14
C ASP A 77 9.52 1.56 23.83
N ALA A 78 9.46 2.88 23.97
CA ALA A 78 9.44 3.83 22.87
C ALA A 78 10.58 3.62 21.86
N SER A 79 11.68 2.95 22.26
CA SER A 79 12.76 2.57 21.35
C SER A 79 12.36 1.47 20.36
N ASP A 80 11.48 0.54 20.74
CA ASP A 80 10.97 -0.50 19.84
C ASP A 80 10.03 0.08 18.80
N PHE A 81 9.26 1.11 19.16
CA PHE A 81 8.32 1.77 18.26
C PHE A 81 9.02 2.41 17.05
N LEU A 82 10.20 3.01 17.23
CA LEU A 82 11.01 3.58 16.13
C LEU A 82 11.96 2.57 15.49
N CYS A 83 11.71 1.27 15.69
CA CYS A 83 12.54 0.17 15.18
C CYS A 83 14.01 0.22 15.64
N ALA A 84 14.34 0.86 16.77
CA ALA A 84 15.74 1.05 17.17
C ALA A 84 16.45 -0.27 17.53
N ARG A 85 15.69 -1.31 17.88
CA ARG A 85 16.18 -2.66 18.17
C ARG A 85 15.97 -3.65 17.03
N ALA A 86 15.57 -3.17 15.86
CA ALA A 86 15.41 -4.05 14.70
C ALA A 86 16.76 -4.72 14.36
N PRO A 87 16.78 -6.03 14.11
CA PRO A 87 17.99 -6.71 13.67
C PRO A 87 18.55 -6.10 12.38
N GLU A 88 19.85 -6.26 12.16
CA GLU A 88 20.52 -5.80 10.93
C GLU A 88 19.79 -6.34 9.68
N GLY A 89 19.57 -5.45 8.70
CA GLY A 89 18.84 -5.78 7.48
C GLY A 89 17.31 -5.89 7.61
N LYS A 90 16.73 -5.66 8.80
CA LYS A 90 15.27 -5.64 9.01
C LYS A 90 14.64 -4.26 8.86
N THR A 91 15.44 -3.25 8.56
CA THR A 91 14.96 -1.88 8.34
C THR A 91 15.74 -1.21 7.22
N SER A 92 15.05 -0.45 6.39
CA SER A 92 15.64 0.43 5.39
C SER A 92 15.35 1.89 5.75
N PRO A 93 16.34 2.79 5.76
CA PRO A 93 16.12 4.19 6.12
C PRO A 93 15.18 4.85 5.11
N VAL A 94 14.32 5.74 5.61
CA VAL A 94 13.52 6.61 4.76
C VAL A 94 14.46 7.69 4.18
N PRO A 95 14.52 7.88 2.86
CA PRO A 95 15.43 8.86 2.26
C PRO A 95 14.92 10.28 2.48
N ALA A 96 15.85 11.25 2.51
CA ALA A 96 15.49 12.66 2.43
C ALA A 96 14.85 12.98 1.07
N PRO A 97 13.88 13.92 1.00
CA PRO A 97 13.34 14.72 2.11
C PRO A 97 12.20 14.03 2.88
N PHE A 98 11.85 12.77 2.54
CA PHE A 98 10.67 12.09 3.08
C PHE A 98 10.78 11.78 4.57
N ASP A 99 11.99 11.59 5.09
CA ASP A 99 12.29 11.44 6.52
C ASP A 99 11.89 12.65 7.37
N GLY A 100 11.68 13.81 6.73
CA GLY A 100 11.11 15.00 7.35
C GLY A 100 9.58 15.03 7.39
N TRP A 101 8.89 14.13 6.68
CA TRP A 101 7.42 14.12 6.51
C TRP A 101 6.74 12.87 7.05
N LEU A 102 7.46 11.75 7.10
CA LEU A 102 6.97 10.50 7.64
C LEU A 102 8.04 9.77 8.44
N VAL A 103 7.57 8.87 9.29
CA VAL A 103 8.40 8.01 10.11
C VAL A 103 8.01 6.55 9.87
N ARG A 104 9.01 5.68 9.76
CA ARG A 104 8.80 4.24 9.80
C ARG A 104 8.79 3.76 11.25
N VAL A 105 7.72 3.09 11.64
CA VAL A 105 7.54 2.54 12.99
C VAL A 105 7.42 1.02 12.94
N CYS A 106 7.79 0.34 14.03
CA CYS A 106 7.67 -1.10 14.19
C CYS A 106 6.54 -1.40 15.18
N ALA A 107 5.38 -1.80 14.66
CA ALA A 107 4.22 -2.16 15.45
C ALA A 107 4.08 -3.69 15.54
N PRO A 108 3.33 -4.23 16.52
CA PRO A 108 3.16 -5.69 16.70
C PRO A 108 2.71 -6.44 15.44
N GLN A 109 1.97 -5.78 14.55
CA GLN A 109 1.46 -6.31 13.29
C GLN A 109 2.41 -6.14 12.09
N GLY A 110 3.58 -5.52 12.29
CA GLY A 110 4.51 -5.17 11.23
C GLY A 110 4.86 -3.68 11.21
N GLN A 111 5.73 -3.31 10.29
CA GLN A 111 6.10 -1.93 10.09
C GLN A 111 4.95 -1.11 9.53
N ALA A 112 4.95 0.18 9.84
CA ALA A 112 4.04 1.15 9.26
C ALA A 112 4.77 2.45 8.93
N LEU A 113 4.28 3.17 7.93
CA LEU A 113 4.62 4.56 7.68
C LEU A 113 3.53 5.42 8.30
N VAL A 114 3.96 6.35 9.14
CA VAL A 114 3.09 7.29 9.87
C VAL A 114 3.57 8.71 9.63
N PRO A 115 2.70 9.73 9.77
CA PRO A 115 3.13 11.12 9.79
C PRO A 115 4.18 11.37 10.88
N VAL A 116 5.00 12.40 10.69
CA VAL A 116 5.86 12.93 11.75
C VAL A 116 5.05 13.48 12.92
N LEU A 117 5.69 13.58 14.08
CA LEU A 117 5.04 14.03 15.31
C LEU A 117 4.38 15.41 15.14
N GLY A 118 3.11 15.51 15.53
CA GLY A 118 2.32 16.75 15.44
C GLY A 118 1.52 16.89 14.15
N GLU A 119 1.65 15.93 13.23
CA GLU A 119 0.82 15.81 12.04
C GLU A 119 -0.09 14.56 12.12
N ALA A 120 -1.17 14.58 11.35
CA ALA A 120 -2.04 13.43 11.13
C ALA A 120 -2.34 13.31 9.64
N TRP A 121 -2.35 12.09 9.11
CA TRP A 121 -2.90 11.81 7.79
C TRP A 121 -4.31 11.31 7.98
N VAL A 122 -5.27 11.88 7.27
CA VAL A 122 -6.67 11.43 7.30
C VAL A 122 -7.16 11.16 5.88
N ALA A 123 -8.06 10.21 5.73
CA ALA A 123 -8.72 10.01 4.44
C ALA A 123 -9.51 11.28 4.07
N HIS A 124 -9.35 11.77 2.85
CA HIS A 124 -9.92 13.02 2.39
C HIS A 124 -11.44 13.03 2.57
N GLY A 125 -11.96 14.10 3.18
CA GLY A 125 -13.39 14.22 3.50
C GLY A 125 -13.86 13.38 4.69
N SER A 126 -12.94 12.78 5.46
CA SER A 126 -13.22 12.07 6.71
C SER A 126 -12.41 12.63 7.88
N ALA A 127 -12.62 12.07 9.08
CA ALA A 127 -11.78 12.30 10.25
C ALA A 127 -10.96 11.03 10.61
N ASP A 128 -10.92 10.03 9.73
CA ASP A 128 -10.32 8.73 10.02
C ASP A 128 -8.80 8.81 9.81
N PRO A 129 -7.98 8.59 10.86
CA PRO A 129 -6.53 8.61 10.73
C PRO A 129 -6.04 7.41 9.92
N VAL A 130 -5.02 7.65 9.10
CA VAL A 130 -4.46 6.67 8.18
C VAL A 130 -2.98 6.46 8.48
N SER A 131 -2.58 5.19 8.52
CA SER A 131 -1.18 4.76 8.44
C SER A 131 -1.03 3.77 7.30
N ILE A 132 0.15 3.75 6.67
CA ILE A 132 0.44 2.82 5.57
C ILE A 132 1.20 1.64 6.13
N LEU A 133 0.54 0.48 6.21
CA LEU A 133 1.14 -0.74 6.77
C LEU A 133 2.03 -1.42 5.73
N ALA A 134 3.13 -2.04 6.18
CA ALA A 134 3.92 -2.91 5.32
C ALA A 134 3.09 -4.10 4.84
N MET A 135 2.15 -4.59 5.66
CA MET A 135 1.15 -5.58 5.23
C MET A 135 0.08 -4.92 4.36
N PRO A 136 -0.06 -5.31 3.07
CA PRO A 136 -1.07 -4.75 2.20
C PRO A 136 -2.50 -5.14 2.58
N PRO A 137 -3.50 -4.30 2.28
CA PRO A 137 -4.91 -4.65 2.49
C PRO A 137 -5.25 -5.98 1.82
N GLY A 138 -5.88 -6.88 2.57
CA GLY A 138 -6.29 -8.20 2.08
C GLY A 138 -5.16 -9.22 1.95
N ALA A 139 -3.91 -8.87 2.28
CA ALA A 139 -2.81 -9.84 2.31
C ALA A 139 -2.97 -10.80 3.50
N VAL A 140 -2.54 -12.05 3.29
CA VAL A 140 -2.47 -13.05 4.36
C VAL A 140 -1.11 -12.89 5.05
N PRO A 141 -1.06 -12.80 6.39
CA PRO A 141 0.20 -12.76 7.12
C PRO A 141 1.09 -13.97 6.76
N PRO A 142 2.41 -13.78 6.62
CA PRO A 142 3.31 -14.90 6.42
C PRO A 142 3.21 -15.88 7.59
N PRO A 143 3.33 -17.20 7.33
CA PRO A 143 3.26 -18.20 8.40
C PRO A 143 4.38 -17.96 9.42
N SER A 144 4.02 -17.84 10.69
CA SER A 144 4.98 -17.69 11.78
C SER A 144 5.70 -19.01 12.01
N ALA A 145 6.99 -19.09 11.65
CA ALA A 145 7.85 -20.23 11.92
C ALA A 145 9.19 -19.77 12.50
N GLY A 146 9.72 -20.50 13.48
CA GLY A 146 11.01 -20.20 14.09
C GLY A 146 11.04 -18.86 14.82
N ALA A 147 12.09 -18.06 14.58
CA ALA A 147 12.32 -16.76 15.22
C ALA A 147 11.53 -15.60 14.57
N PHE A 148 10.36 -15.88 14.00
CA PHE A 148 9.54 -14.87 13.35
C PHE A 148 9.04 -13.83 14.36
N ASP A 149 9.37 -12.57 14.11
CA ASP A 149 8.84 -11.41 14.83
C ASP A 149 8.16 -10.50 13.82
N ALA A 150 6.83 -10.46 13.86
CA ALA A 150 6.01 -9.67 12.95
C ALA A 150 6.49 -8.22 12.84
N ARG A 151 6.96 -7.61 13.94
CA ARG A 151 7.46 -6.22 14.00
C ARG A 151 8.58 -5.94 13.01
N TYR A 152 9.42 -6.94 12.73
CA TYR A 152 10.62 -6.82 11.90
C TYR A 152 10.54 -7.67 10.62
N ASP A 153 9.72 -8.71 10.62
CA ASP A 153 9.56 -9.64 9.50
C ASP A 153 8.45 -9.27 8.53
N ILE A 154 7.49 -8.44 8.94
CA ILE A 154 6.57 -7.73 8.05
C ILE A 154 7.07 -6.29 7.94
N ARG A 155 7.77 -5.96 6.86
CA ARG A 155 8.56 -4.73 6.77
C ARG A 155 8.57 -4.12 5.37
N PHE A 156 9.00 -2.87 5.31
CA PHE A 156 9.45 -2.26 4.06
C PHE A 156 10.92 -2.60 3.83
N ASP A 157 11.25 -3.23 2.71
CA ASP A 157 12.61 -3.63 2.37
C ASP A 157 13.35 -2.55 1.57
N ALA A 158 12.65 -1.70 0.83
CA ALA A 158 13.22 -0.61 0.07
C ALA A 158 12.34 0.66 0.08
N PHE A 159 13.03 1.79 0.00
CA PHE A 159 12.45 3.11 -0.21
C PHE A 159 13.20 3.80 -1.35
N GLU A 160 12.48 4.14 -2.41
CA GLU A 160 13.04 4.82 -3.58
C GLU A 160 12.19 6.04 -3.89
N GLY A 161 12.79 7.23 -3.93
CA GLY A 161 11.98 8.42 -4.15
C GLY A 161 12.77 9.62 -4.62
N GLY A 162 12.02 10.61 -5.08
CA GLY A 162 12.59 11.86 -5.56
C GLY A 162 11.54 12.87 -6.00
N LYS A 163 12.02 14.07 -6.32
CA LYS A 163 11.18 15.13 -6.87
C LYS A 163 10.67 14.72 -8.23
N MET A 164 9.40 15.01 -8.50
CA MET A 164 8.80 14.76 -9.80
C MET A 164 9.05 15.94 -10.71
N GLU A 165 9.56 15.66 -11.91
CA GLU A 165 9.87 16.64 -12.94
C GLU A 165 9.41 16.14 -14.31
N GLY A 166 9.30 17.05 -15.29
CA GLY A 166 8.88 16.74 -16.65
C GLY A 166 7.57 15.95 -16.69
N GLU A 167 7.56 14.85 -17.45
CA GLU A 167 6.36 14.02 -17.61
C GLU A 167 5.86 13.40 -16.30
N ARG A 168 6.76 13.10 -15.35
CA ARG A 168 6.36 12.57 -14.04
C ARG A 168 5.51 13.60 -13.30
N LEU A 169 5.92 14.87 -13.32
CA LEU A 169 5.15 15.95 -12.70
C LEU A 169 3.79 16.14 -13.39
N THR A 170 3.72 16.06 -14.72
CA THR A 170 2.46 16.11 -15.46
C THR A 170 1.50 14.99 -15.05
N ARG A 171 2.00 13.76 -14.87
CA ARG A 171 1.20 12.64 -14.38
C ARG A 171 0.72 12.85 -12.94
N ALA A 172 1.57 13.39 -12.07
CA ALA A 172 1.19 13.73 -10.69
C ALA A 172 0.08 14.79 -10.65
N ALA A 173 0.15 15.80 -11.53
CA ALA A 173 -0.87 16.83 -11.65
C ALA A 173 -2.24 16.24 -12.05
N ALA A 174 -2.24 15.35 -13.07
CA ALA A 174 -3.46 14.67 -13.49
C ALA A 174 -4.03 13.74 -12.38
N LEU A 175 -3.15 13.12 -11.60
CA LEU A 175 -3.56 12.25 -10.49
C LEU A 175 -4.29 13.03 -9.39
N ILE A 176 -3.78 14.20 -8.97
CA ILE A 176 -4.45 15.01 -7.94
C ILE A 176 -5.73 15.68 -8.44
N GLU A 177 -5.78 16.05 -9.72
CA GLU A 177 -7.01 16.53 -10.36
C GLU A 177 -8.11 15.45 -10.33
N THR A 178 -7.73 14.21 -10.66
CA THR A 178 -8.66 13.07 -10.60
C THR A 178 -9.10 12.78 -9.16
N ALA A 179 -8.15 12.76 -8.21
CA ALA A 179 -8.42 12.46 -6.81
C ALA A 179 -9.29 13.52 -6.10
N SER A 180 -9.17 14.78 -6.51
CA SER A 180 -10.01 15.89 -6.01
C SER A 180 -11.42 15.92 -6.61
N GLY A 181 -11.76 14.96 -7.49
CA GLY A 181 -13.12 14.81 -8.03
C GLY A 181 -13.56 15.98 -8.92
N GLY A 182 -12.62 16.67 -9.57
CA GLY A 182 -12.91 17.83 -10.41
C GLY A 182 -13.31 19.10 -9.64
N SER A 183 -13.15 19.11 -8.31
CA SER A 183 -13.16 20.35 -7.52
C SER A 183 -11.89 21.15 -7.80
N GLU A 184 -11.78 22.36 -7.23
CA GLU A 184 -10.54 23.14 -7.30
C GLU A 184 -9.35 22.31 -6.79
N VAL A 185 -8.39 22.03 -7.68
CA VAL A 185 -7.18 21.28 -7.35
C VAL A 185 -6.38 22.09 -6.33
N PRO A 186 -6.03 21.52 -5.17
CA PRO A 186 -5.30 22.27 -4.16
C PRO A 186 -3.94 22.71 -4.70
N PRO A 187 -3.52 23.96 -4.43
CA PRO A 187 -2.25 24.47 -4.93
C PRO A 187 -1.08 23.77 -4.23
N TYR A 188 -0.04 23.49 -5.00
CA TYR A 188 1.22 22.91 -4.53
C TYR A 188 2.40 23.51 -5.30
N ASP A 189 3.55 23.62 -4.65
CA ASP A 189 4.79 24.16 -5.21
C ASP A 189 5.66 23.06 -5.85
N ALA A 190 5.54 21.83 -5.34
CA ALA A 190 6.26 20.66 -5.85
C ALA A 190 5.49 19.37 -5.59
N ALA A 191 5.72 18.37 -6.44
CA ALA A 191 5.28 17.00 -6.19
C ALA A 191 6.51 16.09 -6.03
N TRP A 192 6.45 15.19 -5.06
CA TRP A 192 7.47 14.19 -4.77
C TRP A 192 6.84 12.81 -4.76
N GLN A 193 7.58 11.79 -5.20
CA GLN A 193 7.11 10.41 -5.14
C GLN A 193 8.07 9.57 -4.30
N LEU A 194 7.52 8.79 -3.37
CA LEU A 194 8.21 7.73 -2.64
C LEU A 194 7.57 6.39 -2.99
N ASP A 195 8.37 5.47 -3.49
CA ASP A 195 8.04 4.07 -3.62
C ASP A 195 8.49 3.35 -2.35
N ALA A 196 7.56 2.76 -1.62
CA ALA A 196 7.84 1.92 -0.47
C ALA A 196 7.51 0.47 -0.86
N VAL A 197 8.52 -0.40 -0.83
CA VAL A 197 8.37 -1.81 -1.21
C VAL A 197 8.22 -2.64 0.04
N SER A 198 7.14 -3.42 0.09
CA SER A 198 6.89 -4.39 1.14
C SER A 198 7.49 -5.73 0.79
N ASN A 199 8.12 -6.36 1.78
CA ASN A 199 8.59 -7.73 1.63
C ASN A 199 7.44 -8.74 1.55
N VAL A 200 6.20 -8.33 1.87
CA VAL A 200 5.00 -9.16 1.73
C VAL A 200 4.51 -9.08 0.30
N GLY A 201 4.73 -10.15 -0.46
CA GLY A 201 4.28 -10.26 -1.86
C GLY A 201 4.99 -9.31 -2.83
N GLY A 202 6.08 -8.65 -2.42
CA GLY A 202 6.79 -7.67 -3.25
C GLY A 202 5.96 -6.44 -3.60
N ILE A 203 4.93 -6.14 -2.78
CA ILE A 203 3.97 -5.09 -3.09
C ILE A 203 4.63 -3.72 -2.96
N ARG A 204 4.47 -2.89 -4.00
CA ARG A 204 4.95 -1.52 -4.04
C ARG A 204 3.81 -0.55 -3.76
N TYR A 205 4.00 0.30 -2.76
CA TYR A 205 3.20 1.50 -2.54
C TYR A 205 3.84 2.66 -3.27
N ASN A 206 3.07 3.38 -4.10
CA ASN A 206 3.50 4.66 -4.66
C ASN A 206 2.84 5.79 -3.86
N LEU A 207 3.63 6.53 -3.10
CA LEU A 207 3.17 7.66 -2.29
C LEU A 207 3.55 8.97 -2.98
N PHE A 208 2.55 9.74 -3.37
CA PHE A 208 2.72 11.05 -4.00
C PHE A 208 2.47 12.14 -2.96
N PHE A 209 3.48 12.96 -2.68
CA PHE A 209 3.42 14.07 -1.74
C PHE A 209 3.33 15.39 -2.51
N TYR A 210 2.24 16.11 -2.30
CA TYR A 210 2.03 17.43 -2.90
C TYR A 210 2.37 18.49 -1.85
N VAL A 211 3.49 19.15 -2.07
CA VAL A 211 4.17 20.02 -1.10
C VAL A 211 3.77 21.46 -1.34
N LYS A 212 3.39 22.15 -0.26
CA LYS A 212 3.16 23.59 -0.22
C LYS A 212 4.06 24.21 0.83
N GLY A 213 4.92 25.15 0.44
CA GLY A 213 6.05 25.58 1.24
C GLY A 213 7.04 24.43 1.45
N GLU A 214 7.24 24.02 2.69
CA GLU A 214 8.25 23.01 3.07
C GLU A 214 7.66 21.63 3.40
N ARG A 215 6.32 21.50 3.42
CA ARG A 215 5.63 20.32 3.92
C ARG A 215 4.53 19.82 2.96
N PRO A 216 4.24 18.52 2.93
CA PRO A 216 3.11 17.97 2.17
C PRO A 216 1.79 18.41 2.78
N ASP A 217 0.90 19.00 1.97
CA ASP A 217 -0.47 19.31 2.37
C ASP A 217 -1.45 18.23 1.94
N ARG A 218 -1.10 17.47 0.89
CA ARG A 218 -1.88 16.37 0.35
C ARG A 218 -0.98 15.20 0.02
N ILE A 219 -1.51 14.00 0.23
CA ILE A 219 -0.84 12.76 -0.15
C ILE A 219 -1.82 11.91 -0.96
N ILE A 220 -1.31 11.23 -1.99
CA ILE A 220 -2.03 10.13 -2.63
C ILE A 220 -1.21 8.87 -2.40
N ALA A 221 -1.80 7.90 -1.72
CA ALA A 221 -1.20 6.59 -1.50
C ALA A 221 -1.83 5.59 -2.47
N CYS A 222 -1.02 5.01 -3.34
CA CYS A 222 -1.47 4.06 -4.35
C CYS A 222 -0.91 2.66 -4.13
N LEU A 223 -1.70 1.67 -4.53
CA LEU A 223 -1.34 0.27 -4.71
C LEU A 223 -1.73 -0.19 -6.12
N ASP A 224 -1.07 -1.24 -6.61
CA ASP A 224 -1.38 -1.89 -7.89
C ASP A 224 -1.49 -0.87 -9.03
N GLN A 225 -0.42 -0.11 -9.28
CA GLN A 225 -0.39 0.93 -10.32
C GLN A 225 -1.51 1.98 -10.18
N CYS A 226 -1.82 2.37 -8.94
CA CYS A 226 -2.94 3.27 -8.59
C CYS A 226 -4.34 2.74 -8.97
N ARG A 227 -4.51 1.43 -9.22
CA ARG A 227 -5.86 0.83 -9.33
C ARG A 227 -6.62 0.90 -8.01
N GLN A 228 -5.88 0.93 -6.91
CA GLN A 228 -6.37 1.30 -5.60
C GLN A 228 -5.61 2.54 -5.14
N ALA A 229 -6.33 3.62 -4.84
CA ALA A 229 -5.74 4.88 -4.43
C ALA A 229 -6.52 5.46 -3.25
N LEU A 230 -5.79 6.01 -2.30
CA LEU A 230 -6.33 6.73 -1.16
C LEU A 230 -5.81 8.17 -1.20
N TYR A 231 -6.74 9.12 -1.25
CA TYR A 231 -6.45 10.54 -1.18
C TYR A 231 -6.48 11.00 0.28
N LEU A 232 -5.42 11.66 0.73
CA LEU A 232 -5.18 12.00 2.11
C LEU A 232 -5.01 13.51 2.29
N ASP A 233 -5.62 14.02 3.35
CA ASP A 233 -5.33 15.34 3.90
C ASP A 233 -4.26 15.23 4.99
N VAL A 234 -3.28 16.14 4.97
CA VAL A 234 -2.29 16.26 6.04
C VAL A 234 -2.73 17.36 7.00
N LEU A 235 -3.17 16.96 8.19
CA LEU A 235 -3.57 17.86 9.27
C LEU A 235 -2.38 18.18 10.16
N ARG A 236 -2.37 19.38 10.76
CA ARG A 236 -1.28 19.84 11.63
C ARG A 236 -1.80 20.49 12.90
N GLY A 237 -0.98 20.48 13.95
CA GLY A 237 -1.21 21.28 15.16
C GLY A 237 -2.52 20.91 15.86
N ALA A 238 -3.43 21.89 16.01
CA ALA A 238 -4.69 21.71 16.71
C ALA A 238 -5.62 20.70 16.01
N GLU A 239 -5.68 20.73 14.68
CA GLU A 239 -6.53 19.82 13.88
C GLU A 239 -6.06 18.37 14.01
N ALA A 240 -4.74 18.15 13.93
CA ALA A 240 -4.15 16.83 14.14
C ALA A 240 -4.41 16.31 15.57
N LYS A 241 -4.26 17.18 16.58
CA LYS A 241 -4.51 16.81 17.99
C LYS A 241 -5.97 16.42 18.22
N GLU A 242 -6.90 17.12 17.59
CA GLU A 242 -8.33 16.81 17.71
C GLU A 242 -8.65 15.44 17.13
N VAL A 243 -8.10 15.09 15.95
CA VAL A 243 -8.34 13.78 15.34
C VAL A 243 -7.65 12.66 16.11
N LEU A 244 -6.40 12.84 16.52
CA LEU A 244 -5.62 11.82 17.23
C LEU A 244 -6.06 11.61 18.69
N GLY A 245 -6.78 12.57 19.28
CA GLY A 245 -7.27 12.50 20.66
C GLY A 245 -8.70 11.95 20.80
N ARG A 246 -9.35 11.60 19.69
CA ARG A 246 -10.66 10.94 19.64
C ARG A 246 -10.49 9.42 19.59
#